data_AF-A0A7X6DNA8-F1
#
_entry.id   AF-A0A7X6DNA8-F1
#
_cell.length_a   1.000
_cell.length_b   1.000
_cell.length_c   1.000
_cell.angle_alpha   90.00
_cell.angle_beta   90.00
_cell.angle_gamma   90.00
#
_symmetry.space_group_name_H-M   'P 1'
#
loop_
_entity.id
_entity.type
_entity.pdbx_description
1 polymer ?
#
loop_
_entity_poly.entity_id
_entity_poly.type
_entity_poly.pdbx_seq_one_letter_code
_entity_poly.pdbx_strand_id
1 'polypeptide(L)'
;MKIFIPTQSFQDWQRLLANPNLHWKDGHSAMTLARSWEAEAATGFPPEIKAAFETSGSPLLTDLDPLLALPEFQVPLPGGVRSSQTDVLALARGKEGLVAVVVEGKVDETFGPTLREKRIEPSDGFNERHVFLLQYLELPPSIPQTIRYQFLHRTASALIVARQFDAKAAVMLVHSFSPTNKGFSDFEAFAGLFNAAPEIGRIVPAGMFEGMPLFLGWCAGDQRFRSGDDAEQAGKL
;
A
#
# COMPACT_ATOMS: atom_id res chain seq x y z
N MET A 1 6.03 -13.58 -16.95
CA MET A 1 4.80 -12.90 -17.41
C MET A 1 3.63 -13.41 -16.57
N LYS A 2 2.78 -12.53 -16.05
CA LYS A 2 1.53 -12.89 -15.37
C LYS A 2 0.36 -12.49 -16.30
N ILE A 3 -0.71 -13.28 -16.30
CA ILE A 3 -1.95 -12.98 -17.04
C ILE A 3 -3.04 -12.82 -15.98
N PHE A 4 -3.78 -11.71 -16.05
CA PHE A 4 -4.84 -11.37 -15.09
C PHE A 4 -6.20 -11.41 -15.78
N ILE A 5 -7.21 -11.81 -15.02
CA ILE A 5 -8.62 -11.75 -15.43
C ILE A 5 -9.27 -10.65 -14.60
N PRO A 6 -9.98 -9.68 -15.22
CA PRO A 6 -10.71 -8.66 -14.49
C PRO A 6 -11.69 -9.28 -13.50
N THR A 7 -11.83 -8.65 -12.34
CA THR A 7 -12.86 -8.97 -11.35
C THR A 7 -14.23 -8.56 -11.87
N GLN A 8 -15.28 -9.23 -11.39
CA GLN A 8 -16.68 -8.89 -11.62
C GLN A 8 -17.30 -8.23 -10.39
N SER A 9 -16.76 -8.51 -9.21
CA SER A 9 -17.18 -7.92 -7.95
C SER A 9 -16.12 -8.11 -6.86
N PHE A 10 -16.31 -7.45 -5.71
CA PHE A 10 -15.38 -7.56 -4.58
C PHE A 10 -15.17 -9.00 -4.09
N GLN A 11 -16.15 -9.89 -4.25
CA GLN A 11 -16.04 -11.30 -3.89
C GLN A 11 -14.89 -12.01 -4.63
N ASP A 12 -14.53 -11.56 -5.84
CA ASP A 12 -13.43 -12.15 -6.60
C ASP A 12 -12.06 -11.90 -5.97
N TRP A 13 -11.93 -10.98 -5.01
CA TRP A 13 -10.67 -10.75 -4.30
C TRP A 13 -10.38 -11.89 -3.32
N GLN A 14 -11.40 -12.57 -2.80
CA GLN A 14 -11.25 -13.63 -1.80
C GLN A 14 -10.29 -14.74 -2.27
N ARG A 15 -10.41 -15.18 -3.52
CA ARG A 15 -9.57 -16.25 -4.09
C ARG A 15 -8.10 -15.85 -4.29
N LEU A 16 -7.79 -14.55 -4.21
CA LEU A 16 -6.44 -14.01 -4.38
C LEU A 16 -5.68 -13.95 -3.04
N LEU A 17 -6.39 -14.04 -1.92
CA LEU A 17 -5.80 -14.03 -0.60
C LEU A 17 -4.92 -15.26 -0.36
N ALA A 18 -3.84 -15.09 0.40
CA ALA A 18 -3.01 -16.20 0.85
C ALA A 18 -3.79 -17.20 1.74
N ASN A 19 -4.75 -16.70 2.53
CA ASN A 19 -5.65 -17.50 3.36
C ASN A 19 -7.12 -17.04 3.18
N PRO A 20 -7.81 -17.50 2.11
CA PRO A 20 -9.14 -17.00 1.71
C PRO A 20 -10.24 -17.10 2.76
N ASN A 21 -10.16 -18.08 3.68
CA ASN A 21 -11.21 -18.32 4.68
C ASN A 21 -10.92 -17.62 6.03
N LEU A 22 -9.68 -17.21 6.29
CA LEU A 22 -9.30 -16.66 7.59
C LEU A 22 -9.51 -15.14 7.65
N HIS A 23 -9.20 -14.44 6.56
CA HIS A 23 -9.18 -12.98 6.51
C HIS A 23 -10.37 -12.36 5.78
N TRP A 24 -11.22 -13.18 5.15
CA TRP A 24 -12.38 -12.70 4.39
C TRP A 24 -13.64 -12.65 5.25
N LYS A 25 -13.82 -11.56 5.99
CA LYS A 25 -15.01 -11.28 6.78
C LYS A 25 -15.15 -9.79 7.03
N ASP A 26 -16.35 -9.35 7.44
CA ASP A 26 -16.61 -7.95 7.74
C ASP A 26 -15.70 -7.39 8.85
N GLY A 27 -15.37 -6.10 8.76
CA GLY A 27 -14.47 -5.42 9.69
C GLY A 27 -12.99 -5.77 9.54
N HIS A 28 -12.61 -6.53 8.52
CA HIS A 28 -11.21 -6.85 8.20
C HIS A 28 -10.73 -6.19 6.90
N SER A 29 -9.43 -5.87 6.85
CA SER A 29 -8.86 -5.04 5.78
C SER A 29 -9.09 -5.57 4.37
N ALA A 30 -8.94 -6.88 4.14
CA ALA A 30 -9.07 -7.46 2.81
C ALA A 30 -10.45 -7.23 2.18
N MET A 31 -11.52 -7.53 2.91
CA MET A 31 -12.89 -7.38 2.40
C MET A 31 -13.29 -5.90 2.29
N THR A 32 -12.93 -5.09 3.29
CA THR A 32 -13.23 -3.65 3.29
C THR A 32 -12.53 -2.94 2.12
N LEU A 33 -11.26 -3.25 1.87
CA LEU A 33 -10.50 -2.69 0.74
C LEU A 33 -11.11 -3.13 -0.59
N ALA A 34 -11.47 -4.42 -0.73
CA ALA A 34 -12.11 -4.93 -1.95
C ALA A 34 -13.43 -4.19 -2.25
N ARG A 35 -14.29 -4.01 -1.24
CA ARG A 35 -15.55 -3.27 -1.41
C ARG A 35 -15.31 -1.82 -1.83
N SER A 36 -14.40 -1.12 -1.16
CA SER A 36 -14.09 0.28 -1.44
C SER A 36 -13.56 0.48 -2.86
N TRP A 37 -12.60 -0.33 -3.30
CA TRP A 37 -11.98 -0.18 -4.62
C TRP A 37 -12.91 -0.61 -5.76
N GLU A 38 -13.70 -1.67 -5.58
CA GLU A 38 -14.65 -2.12 -6.60
C GLU A 38 -15.83 -1.17 -6.75
N ALA A 39 -16.34 -0.60 -5.66
CA ALA A 39 -17.44 0.37 -5.70
C ALA A 39 -17.07 1.64 -6.51
N GLU A 40 -15.80 2.04 -6.47
CA GLU A 40 -15.29 3.25 -7.11
C GLU A 40 -14.56 2.96 -8.43
N ALA A 41 -14.50 1.71 -8.88
CA ALA A 41 -13.75 1.33 -10.09
C ALA A 41 -14.24 2.04 -11.37
N ALA A 42 -15.53 2.39 -11.43
CA ALA A 42 -16.12 3.13 -12.56
C ALA A 42 -15.81 4.64 -12.54
N THR A 43 -15.47 5.18 -11.36
CA THR A 43 -15.19 6.61 -11.13
C THR A 43 -13.70 6.89 -10.94
N GLY A 44 -12.89 5.86 -10.76
CA GLY A 44 -11.44 5.89 -10.71
C GLY A 44 -10.88 5.38 -9.39
N PHE A 45 -10.17 6.24 -8.66
CA PHE A 45 -9.70 5.92 -7.31
C PHE A 45 -10.81 6.16 -6.27
N PRO A 46 -10.75 5.48 -5.10
CA PRO A 46 -11.48 5.92 -3.93
C PRO A 46 -11.34 7.44 -3.70
N PRO A 47 -12.43 8.19 -3.44
CA PRO A 47 -12.41 9.65 -3.36
C PRO A 47 -11.35 10.26 -2.44
N GLU A 48 -11.10 9.63 -1.30
CA GLU A 48 -10.09 9.97 -0.30
C GLU A 48 -8.66 9.84 -0.84
N ILE A 49 -8.42 8.88 -1.73
CA ILE A 49 -7.13 8.69 -2.41
C ILE A 49 -6.98 9.72 -3.52
N LYS A 50 -8.03 9.94 -4.32
CA LYS A 50 -8.05 10.96 -5.37
C LYS A 50 -7.75 12.35 -4.81
N ALA A 51 -8.41 12.73 -3.70
CA ALA A 51 -8.16 14.00 -3.03
C ALA A 51 -6.73 14.13 -2.49
N ALA A 52 -6.14 13.05 -1.97
CA ALA A 52 -4.76 13.08 -1.51
C ALA A 52 -3.76 13.29 -2.66
N PHE A 53 -4.01 12.70 -3.83
CA PHE A 53 -3.23 12.95 -5.04
C PHE A 53 -3.36 14.40 -5.53
N GLU A 54 -4.58 14.89 -5.71
CA GLU A 54 -4.87 16.25 -6.19
C GLU A 54 -4.26 17.32 -5.31
N THR A 55 -4.14 17.05 -4.01
CA THR A 55 -3.62 18.02 -3.04
C THR A 55 -2.16 17.81 -2.66
N SER A 56 -1.46 16.87 -3.32
CA SER A 56 -0.03 16.58 -3.09
C SER A 56 0.90 17.72 -3.53
N GLY A 57 0.44 18.61 -4.40
CA GLY A 57 1.25 19.68 -5.00
C GLY A 57 2.30 19.21 -6.00
N SER A 58 2.35 17.89 -6.30
CA SER A 58 3.29 17.31 -7.26
C SER A 58 2.64 17.18 -8.65
N PRO A 59 3.23 17.76 -9.71
CA PRO A 59 2.73 17.58 -11.07
C PRO A 59 2.68 16.11 -11.51
N LEU A 60 3.58 15.28 -10.99
CA LEU A 60 3.61 13.82 -11.23
C LEU A 60 2.38 13.10 -10.69
N LEU A 61 1.71 13.67 -9.69
CA LEU A 61 0.56 13.06 -9.01
C LEU A 61 -0.75 13.82 -9.27
N THR A 62 -0.73 14.81 -10.16
CA THR A 62 -1.91 15.60 -10.51
C THR A 62 -2.64 14.96 -11.70
N ASP A 63 -3.98 15.02 -11.70
CA ASP A 63 -4.85 14.49 -12.76
C ASP A 63 -4.53 13.02 -13.12
N LEU A 64 -4.29 12.17 -12.11
CA LEU A 64 -4.00 10.76 -12.33
C LEU A 64 -5.26 10.00 -12.79
N ASP A 65 -5.14 9.34 -13.94
CA ASP A 65 -6.12 8.40 -14.47
C ASP A 65 -5.73 6.95 -14.11
N PRO A 66 -6.47 6.24 -13.25
CA PRO A 66 -6.18 4.84 -12.92
C PRO A 66 -6.36 3.95 -14.16
N LEU A 67 -5.31 3.21 -14.52
CA LEU A 67 -5.34 2.29 -15.66
C LEU A 67 -5.76 0.87 -15.26
N LEU A 68 -5.28 0.41 -14.09
CA LEU A 68 -5.60 -0.89 -13.53
C LEU A 68 -5.27 -0.93 -12.04
N ALA A 69 -6.01 -1.75 -11.29
CA ALA A 69 -5.72 -2.14 -9.92
C ALA A 69 -5.61 -3.67 -9.84
N LEU A 70 -4.55 -4.16 -9.22
CA LEU A 70 -4.24 -5.58 -9.07
C LEU A 70 -4.24 -5.92 -7.57
N PRO A 71 -5.26 -6.62 -7.07
CA PRO A 71 -5.29 -7.07 -5.69
C PRO A 71 -4.19 -8.10 -5.42
N GLU A 72 -3.70 -8.13 -4.18
CA GLU A 72 -2.82 -9.17 -3.66
C GLU A 72 -1.54 -9.37 -4.51
N PHE A 73 -1.00 -8.28 -5.06
CA PHE A 73 0.12 -8.33 -5.98
C PHE A 73 1.42 -8.73 -5.28
N GLN A 74 2.00 -9.84 -5.74
CA GLN A 74 3.25 -10.35 -5.20
C GLN A 74 4.49 -9.78 -5.91
N VAL A 75 5.37 -9.16 -5.11
CA VAL A 75 6.68 -8.62 -5.47
C VAL A 75 7.78 -9.49 -4.85
N PRO A 76 8.62 -10.16 -5.66
CA PRO A 76 9.76 -10.91 -5.15
C PRO A 76 10.75 -9.99 -4.41
N LEU A 77 11.18 -10.41 -3.21
CA LEU A 77 12.24 -9.75 -2.43
C LEU A 77 13.27 -10.81 -2.01
N PRO A 78 14.58 -10.48 -1.92
CA PRO A 78 15.63 -11.38 -1.43
C PRO A 78 15.36 -11.94 -0.03
N GLY A 79 16.12 -12.96 0.41
CA GLY A 79 15.96 -13.52 1.75
C GLY A 79 14.83 -14.53 1.93
N GLY A 80 14.49 -15.30 0.91
CA GLY A 80 13.64 -16.48 1.05
C GLY A 80 12.65 -16.73 -0.09
N VAL A 81 11.79 -17.74 0.09
CA VAL A 81 10.86 -18.23 -0.94
C VAL A 81 9.59 -17.36 -1.04
N ARG A 82 9.19 -16.68 0.05
CA ARG A 82 7.94 -15.90 0.10
C ARG A 82 8.16 -14.46 -0.34
N SER A 83 7.45 -14.06 -1.40
CA SER A 83 7.34 -12.68 -1.90
C SER A 83 6.68 -11.74 -0.87
N SER A 84 6.92 -10.44 -1.01
CA SER A 84 6.08 -9.41 -0.41
C SER A 84 4.76 -9.34 -1.19
N GLN A 85 3.62 -9.42 -0.51
CA GLN A 85 2.29 -9.40 -1.15
C GLN A 85 1.56 -8.13 -0.77
N THR A 86 1.46 -7.16 -1.67
CA THR A 86 0.80 -5.87 -1.43
C THR A 86 -0.70 -6.00 -1.62
N ASP A 87 -1.51 -5.36 -0.79
CA ASP A 87 -2.97 -5.55 -0.84
C ASP A 87 -3.57 -5.05 -2.16
N VAL A 88 -3.11 -3.90 -2.66
CA VAL A 88 -3.40 -3.43 -4.02
C VAL A 88 -2.16 -2.83 -4.66
N LEU A 89 -1.91 -3.18 -5.92
CA LEU A 89 -1.05 -2.42 -6.82
C LEU A 89 -1.93 -1.69 -7.84
N ALA A 90 -1.93 -0.37 -7.85
CA ALA A 90 -2.55 0.42 -8.90
C ALA A 90 -1.49 1.05 -9.82
N LEU A 91 -1.73 1.00 -11.13
CA LEU A 91 -0.97 1.79 -12.10
C LEU A 91 -1.89 2.92 -12.59
N ALA A 92 -1.41 4.15 -12.52
CA ALA A 92 -2.14 5.32 -12.98
C ALA A 92 -1.27 6.17 -13.92
N ARG A 93 -1.91 6.92 -14.80
CA ARG A 93 -1.23 7.80 -15.76
C ARG A 93 -1.61 9.25 -15.50
N GLY A 94 -0.61 10.07 -15.26
CA GLY A 94 -0.72 11.53 -15.31
C GLY A 94 -0.08 12.09 -16.57
N LYS A 95 -0.04 13.42 -16.66
CA LYS A 95 0.62 14.14 -17.77
C LYS A 95 2.12 13.89 -17.82
N GLU A 96 2.75 13.75 -16.66
CA GLU A 96 4.20 13.51 -16.52
C GLU A 96 4.60 12.04 -16.67
N GLY A 97 3.63 11.12 -16.83
CA GLY A 97 3.88 9.71 -17.10
C GLY A 97 3.13 8.75 -16.18
N LEU A 98 3.59 7.50 -16.14
CA LEU A 98 3.01 6.44 -15.33
C LEU A 98 3.44 6.58 -13.86
N VAL A 99 2.56 6.28 -12.93
CA VAL A 99 2.79 6.21 -11.49
C VAL A 99 2.40 4.82 -11.01
N ALA A 100 3.28 4.19 -10.23
CA ALA A 100 2.96 2.94 -9.55
C ALA A 100 2.62 3.22 -8.09
N VAL A 101 1.43 2.77 -7.67
CA VAL A 101 0.88 3.00 -6.34
C VAL A 101 0.70 1.65 -5.65
N VAL A 102 1.51 1.39 -4.64
CA VAL A 102 1.35 0.23 -3.75
C VAL A 102 0.54 0.67 -2.55
N VAL A 103 -0.55 -0.04 -2.30
CA VAL A 103 -1.50 0.26 -1.24
C VAL A 103 -1.52 -0.87 -0.22
N GLU A 104 -1.44 -0.51 1.06
CA GLU A 104 -1.68 -1.40 2.19
C GLU A 104 -2.99 -0.98 2.86
N GLY A 105 -3.95 -1.90 2.92
CA GLY A 105 -5.23 -1.72 3.58
C GLY A 105 -5.15 -2.06 5.07
N LYS A 106 -5.78 -1.24 5.92
CA LYS A 106 -5.95 -1.58 7.34
C LYS A 106 -7.32 -1.22 7.88
N VAL A 107 -7.83 -2.01 8.81
CA VAL A 107 -8.94 -1.61 9.68
C VAL A 107 -8.37 -1.37 11.07
N ASP A 108 -8.32 -2.37 11.94
CA ASP A 108 -7.78 -2.24 13.30
C ASP A 108 -6.64 -3.23 13.58
N GLU A 109 -6.20 -3.97 12.58
CA GLU A 109 -5.04 -4.84 12.67
C GLU A 109 -3.73 -4.03 12.77
N THR A 110 -2.69 -4.62 13.35
CA THR A 110 -1.35 -4.00 13.33
C THR A 110 -0.68 -4.19 11.98
N PHE A 111 0.35 -3.39 11.66
CA PHE A 111 1.25 -3.57 10.50
C PHE A 111 2.28 -4.69 10.72
N GLY A 112 1.87 -5.76 11.40
CA GLY A 112 2.73 -6.87 11.77
C GLY A 112 3.83 -6.49 12.79
N PRO A 113 4.89 -7.29 12.88
CA PRO A 113 5.93 -7.11 13.89
C PRO A 113 6.84 -5.92 13.58
N THR A 114 7.35 -5.32 14.64
CA THR A 114 8.47 -4.39 14.65
C THR A 114 9.78 -5.12 14.32
N LEU A 115 10.82 -4.34 13.99
CA LEU A 115 12.17 -4.87 13.85
C LEU A 115 12.67 -5.54 15.13
N ARG A 116 12.34 -4.98 16.31
CA ARG A 116 12.66 -5.58 17.60
C ARG A 116 12.12 -6.99 17.70
N GLU A 117 10.82 -7.16 17.44
CA GLU A 117 10.13 -8.46 17.52
C GLU A 117 10.69 -9.45 16.50
N LYS A 118 11.01 -9.00 15.27
CA LYS A 118 11.65 -9.85 14.26
C LYS A 118 13.06 -10.31 14.63
N ARG A 119 13.78 -9.58 15.49
CA ARG A 119 15.14 -9.93 15.93
C ARG A 119 15.20 -10.85 17.14
N ILE A 120 14.07 -11.16 17.79
CA ILE A 120 14.05 -12.10 18.93
C ILE A 120 14.39 -13.51 18.44
N GLU A 121 13.84 -13.91 17.30
CA GLU A 121 14.12 -15.18 16.62
C GLU A 121 14.41 -14.92 15.13
N PRO A 122 15.61 -14.38 14.81
CA PRO A 122 15.93 -14.02 13.44
C PRO A 122 16.14 -15.29 12.60
N SER A 123 15.49 -15.36 11.45
CA SER A 123 15.83 -16.34 10.42
C SER A 123 16.89 -15.79 9.48
N ASP A 124 17.66 -16.67 8.82
CA ASP A 124 18.63 -16.25 7.78
C ASP A 124 17.95 -15.40 6.70
N GLY A 125 16.74 -15.80 6.30
CA GLY A 125 15.93 -15.05 5.35
C GLY A 125 15.52 -13.66 5.84
N PHE A 126 15.25 -13.50 7.14
CA PHE A 126 15.02 -12.17 7.72
C PHE A 126 16.28 -11.31 7.62
N ASN A 127 17.45 -11.83 7.98
CA ASN A 127 18.71 -11.07 7.98
C ASN A 127 19.09 -10.61 6.56
N GLU A 128 19.06 -11.51 5.58
CA GLU A 128 19.34 -11.19 4.18
C GLU A 128 18.37 -10.12 3.65
N ARG A 129 17.07 -10.31 3.87
CA ARG A 129 16.05 -9.36 3.43
C ARG A 129 16.18 -8.01 4.13
N HIS A 130 16.46 -8.00 5.43
CA HIS A 130 16.62 -6.77 6.19
C HIS A 130 17.82 -5.96 5.68
N VAL A 131 18.96 -6.60 5.43
CA VAL A 131 20.13 -5.93 4.82
C VAL A 131 19.79 -5.37 3.45
N PHE A 132 19.15 -6.17 2.59
CA PHE A 132 18.70 -5.72 1.27
C PHE A 132 17.78 -4.49 1.37
N LEU A 133 16.78 -4.52 2.26
CA LEU A 133 15.81 -3.43 2.40
C LEU A 133 16.47 -2.13 2.85
N LEU A 134 17.40 -2.18 3.82
CA LEU A 134 18.11 -0.98 4.26
C LEU A 134 18.98 -0.40 3.14
N GLN A 135 19.71 -1.26 2.41
CA GLN A 135 20.53 -0.82 1.28
C GLN A 135 19.69 -0.23 0.14
N TYR A 136 18.60 -0.92 -0.23
CA TYR A 136 17.74 -0.52 -1.35
C TYR A 136 16.96 0.77 -1.06
N LEU A 137 16.59 0.99 0.20
CA LEU A 137 15.92 2.22 0.66
C LEU A 137 16.92 3.29 1.11
N GLU A 138 18.22 3.10 0.86
CA GLU A 138 19.28 4.05 1.23
C GLU A 138 19.26 4.47 2.71
N LEU A 139 18.79 3.58 3.58
CA LEU A 139 18.68 3.78 5.02
C LEU A 139 19.99 3.38 5.73
N PRO A 140 20.31 4.00 6.87
CA PRO A 140 21.48 3.61 7.64
C PRO A 140 21.37 2.15 8.13
N PRO A 141 22.50 1.45 8.34
CA PRO A 141 22.50 0.05 8.82
C PRO A 141 21.77 -0.18 10.15
N SER A 142 21.57 0.89 10.92
CA SER A 142 20.81 0.89 12.16
C SER A 142 19.70 1.94 12.10
N ILE A 143 18.46 1.48 12.24
CA ILE A 143 17.26 2.31 12.38
C ILE A 143 16.53 1.94 13.69
N PRO A 144 15.62 2.79 14.19
CA PRO A 144 14.87 2.53 15.40
C PRO A 144 14.18 1.16 15.39
N GLN A 145 14.33 0.40 16.47
CA GLN A 145 13.81 -0.97 16.54
C GLN A 145 12.28 -1.04 16.65
N THR A 146 11.62 0.10 16.86
CA THR A 146 10.17 0.26 16.92
C THR A 146 9.51 0.30 15.54
N ILE A 147 10.30 0.47 14.46
CA ILE A 147 9.77 0.52 13.10
C ILE A 147 9.11 -0.81 12.74
N ARG A 148 7.90 -0.72 12.17
CA ARG A 148 7.16 -1.88 11.64
C ARG A 148 7.87 -2.41 10.40
N TYR A 149 8.24 -3.69 10.43
CA TYR A 149 9.01 -4.31 9.35
C TYR A 149 8.26 -4.26 8.01
N GLN A 150 6.92 -4.32 8.04
CA GLN A 150 6.08 -4.30 6.85
C GLN A 150 6.25 -3.02 6.02
N PHE A 151 6.44 -1.85 6.63
CA PHE A 151 6.58 -0.60 5.88
C PHE A 151 7.82 -0.56 4.99
N LEU A 152 8.93 -1.15 5.45
CA LEU A 152 10.13 -1.32 4.63
C LEU A 152 9.83 -2.18 3.39
N HIS A 153 9.07 -3.27 3.56
CA HIS A 153 8.71 -4.16 2.45
C HIS A 153 7.83 -3.45 1.43
N ARG A 154 6.79 -2.75 1.89
CA ARG A 154 5.85 -2.06 0.98
C ARG A 154 6.49 -0.95 0.20
N THR A 155 7.37 -0.20 0.85
CA THR A 155 8.09 0.90 0.22
C THR A 155 9.09 0.38 -0.82
N ALA A 156 9.85 -0.68 -0.49
CA ALA A 156 10.71 -1.33 -1.46
C ALA A 156 9.91 -1.95 -2.62
N SER A 157 8.77 -2.59 -2.33
CA SER A 157 7.84 -3.12 -3.34
C SER A 157 7.36 -2.02 -4.29
N ALA A 158 7.00 -0.83 -3.78
CA ALA A 158 6.55 0.29 -4.60
C ALA A 158 7.62 0.71 -5.61
N LEU A 159 8.86 0.90 -5.16
CA LEU A 159 10.00 1.27 -6.00
C LEU A 159 10.34 0.18 -7.04
N ILE A 160 10.38 -1.09 -6.62
CA ILE A 160 10.66 -2.22 -7.53
C ILE A 160 9.61 -2.31 -8.63
N VAL A 161 8.33 -2.21 -8.27
CA VAL A 161 7.24 -2.28 -9.24
C VAL A 161 7.25 -1.06 -10.16
N ALA A 162 7.46 0.14 -9.62
CA ALA A 162 7.56 1.36 -10.41
C ALA A 162 8.65 1.21 -11.50
N ARG A 163 9.82 0.67 -11.13
CA ARG A 163 10.88 0.36 -12.09
C ARG A 163 10.47 -0.70 -13.12
N GLN A 164 9.79 -1.77 -12.71
CA GLN A 164 9.34 -2.84 -13.61
C GLN A 164 8.38 -2.34 -14.71
N PHE A 165 7.60 -1.31 -14.41
CA PHE A 165 6.63 -0.72 -15.33
C PHE A 165 7.11 0.60 -15.98
N ASP A 166 8.38 0.99 -15.80
CA ASP A 166 8.94 2.28 -16.25
C ASP A 166 8.09 3.49 -15.78
N ALA A 167 7.58 3.40 -14.54
CA ALA A 167 6.87 4.50 -13.91
C ALA A 167 7.84 5.65 -13.55
N LYS A 168 7.31 6.87 -13.61
CA LYS A 168 8.02 8.11 -13.28
C LYS A 168 7.93 8.48 -11.81
N ALA A 169 7.07 7.82 -11.04
CA ALA A 169 7.00 7.96 -9.59
C ALA A 169 6.53 6.65 -8.94
N ALA A 170 6.98 6.43 -7.71
CA ALA A 170 6.50 5.38 -6.82
C ALA A 170 5.73 5.99 -5.65
N VAL A 171 4.60 5.39 -5.29
CA VAL A 171 3.80 5.79 -4.14
C VAL A 171 3.58 4.57 -3.26
N MET A 172 3.92 4.68 -1.98
CA MET A 172 3.46 3.73 -0.97
C MET A 172 2.38 4.44 -0.14
N LEU A 173 1.17 3.88 -0.18
CA LEU A 173 -0.02 4.47 0.40
C LEU A 173 -0.61 3.51 1.44
N VAL A 174 -0.94 4.02 2.62
CA VAL A 174 -1.83 3.30 3.53
C VAL A 174 -3.26 3.75 3.28
N HIS A 175 -4.16 2.80 3.05
CA HIS A 175 -5.60 3.06 3.04
C HIS A 175 -6.24 2.47 4.31
N SER A 176 -6.45 3.33 5.30
CA SER A 176 -6.88 2.93 6.64
C SER A 176 -8.36 3.23 6.87
N PHE A 177 -9.12 2.20 7.19
CA PHE A 177 -10.51 2.26 7.61
C PHE A 177 -10.69 2.27 9.14
N SER A 178 -9.61 2.42 9.92
CA SER A 178 -9.72 2.66 11.37
C SER A 178 -10.36 4.03 11.66
N PRO A 179 -11.44 4.13 12.45
CA PRO A 179 -12.00 5.42 12.85
C PRO A 179 -11.04 6.30 13.65
N THR A 180 -10.08 5.66 14.34
CA THR A 180 -9.10 6.33 15.19
C THR A 180 -7.74 6.46 14.50
N ASN A 181 -7.65 6.15 13.20
CA ASN A 181 -6.40 6.12 12.43
C ASN A 181 -5.32 5.26 13.12
N LYS A 182 -5.73 4.10 13.64
CA LYS A 182 -4.81 3.19 14.34
C LYS A 182 -3.62 2.85 13.46
N GLY A 183 -2.42 3.03 14.02
CA GLY A 183 -1.15 2.77 13.33
C GLY A 183 -0.57 3.98 12.59
N PHE A 184 -1.25 5.12 12.54
CA PHE A 184 -0.71 6.34 11.92
C PHE A 184 0.59 6.80 12.61
N SER A 185 0.70 6.69 13.93
CA SER A 185 1.94 7.02 14.66
C SER A 185 3.13 6.12 14.27
N ASP A 186 2.87 4.84 13.98
CA ASP A 186 3.89 3.91 13.50
C ASP A 186 4.32 4.29 12.07
N PHE A 187 3.38 4.73 11.24
CA PHE A 187 3.63 5.22 9.88
C PHE A 187 4.39 6.55 9.88
N GLU A 188 4.05 7.47 10.78
CA GLU A 188 4.75 8.74 10.97
C GLU A 188 6.21 8.51 11.39
N ALA A 189 6.45 7.64 12.37
CA ALA A 189 7.81 7.27 12.78
C ALA A 189 8.60 6.64 11.63
N PHE A 190 7.95 5.86 10.76
CA PHE A 190 8.56 5.29 9.55
C PHE A 190 8.87 6.35 8.49
N ALA A 191 7.93 7.24 8.18
CA ALA A 191 8.11 8.33 7.22
C ALA A 191 9.25 9.28 7.65
N GLY A 192 9.42 9.47 8.96
CA GLY A 192 10.53 10.23 9.53
C GLY A 192 11.92 9.67 9.18
N LEU A 193 12.05 8.38 8.83
CA LEU A 193 13.31 7.82 8.31
C LEU A 193 13.74 8.47 6.99
N PHE A 194 12.79 9.02 6.23
CA PHE A 194 13.00 9.71 4.96
C PHE A 194 12.94 11.24 5.09
N ASN A 195 12.96 11.76 6.33
CA ASN A 195 12.72 13.17 6.65
C ASN A 195 11.36 13.69 6.13
N ALA A 196 10.38 12.79 5.98
CA ALA A 196 9.03 13.14 5.59
C ALA A 196 8.15 13.36 6.83
N ALA A 197 7.23 14.33 6.75
CA ALA A 197 6.22 14.62 7.76
C ALA A 197 4.83 14.32 7.17
N PRO A 198 4.31 13.09 7.34
CA PRO A 198 3.02 12.72 6.78
C PRO A 198 1.87 13.36 7.55
N GLU A 199 0.75 13.57 6.87
CA GLU A 199 -0.52 13.96 7.46
C GLU A 199 -1.61 13.02 6.95
N ILE A 200 -2.65 12.78 7.76
CA ILE A 200 -3.81 12.01 7.32
C ILE A 200 -4.50 12.74 6.16
N GLY A 201 -4.78 12.00 5.09
CA GLY A 201 -5.36 12.52 3.85
C GLY A 201 -4.35 13.18 2.92
N ARG A 202 -3.05 13.08 3.19
CA ARG A 202 -1.99 13.69 2.37
C ARG A 202 -1.01 12.65 1.84
N ILE A 203 -0.42 12.99 0.69
CA ILE A 203 0.73 12.31 0.11
C ILE A 203 1.89 13.31 0.11
N VAL A 204 3.02 12.89 0.67
CA VAL A 204 4.21 13.72 0.86
C VAL A 204 5.42 13.09 0.17
N PRO A 205 6.37 13.89 -0.35
CA PRO A 205 7.61 13.38 -0.91
C PRO A 205 8.46 12.72 0.18
N ALA A 206 9.15 11.64 -0.18
CA ALA A 206 9.99 10.84 0.72
C ALA A 206 11.34 10.47 0.10
N GLY A 207 11.86 11.31 -0.80
CA GLY A 207 13.17 11.16 -1.40
C GLY A 207 13.16 10.75 -2.87
N MET A 208 14.38 10.54 -3.39
CA MET A 208 14.65 10.16 -4.78
C MET A 208 15.50 8.90 -4.78
N PHE A 209 15.09 7.89 -5.55
CA PHE A 209 15.72 6.57 -5.60
C PHE A 209 16.03 6.23 -7.05
N GLU A 210 17.30 6.12 -7.42
CA GLU A 210 17.73 5.92 -8.81
C GLU A 210 17.10 6.93 -9.80
N GLY A 211 16.90 8.19 -9.36
CA GLY A 211 16.27 9.25 -10.15
C GLY A 211 14.74 9.21 -10.19
N MET A 212 14.11 8.27 -9.48
CA MET A 212 12.66 8.17 -9.34
C MET A 212 12.19 8.74 -7.99
N PRO A 213 11.25 9.70 -7.97
CA PRO A 213 10.67 10.20 -6.73
C PRO A 213 9.79 9.14 -6.05
N LEU A 214 9.98 9.03 -4.74
CA LEU A 214 9.13 8.26 -3.84
C LEU A 214 8.18 9.22 -3.10
N PHE A 215 6.93 8.81 -2.99
CA PHE A 215 5.94 9.46 -2.14
C PHE A 215 5.37 8.48 -1.13
N LEU A 216 5.07 8.99 0.06
CA LEU A 216 4.39 8.26 1.13
C LEU A 216 3.06 8.94 1.43
N GLY A 217 2.00 8.18 1.67
CA GLY A 217 0.72 8.76 2.06
C GLY A 217 -0.09 7.89 2.99
N TRP A 218 -1.07 8.52 3.62
CA TRP A 218 -2.07 7.87 4.46
C TRP A 218 -3.44 8.44 4.14
N CYS A 219 -4.39 7.61 3.71
CA CYS A 219 -5.78 8.00 3.50
C CYS A 219 -6.69 7.35 4.53
N ALA A 220 -7.60 8.14 5.10
CA ALA A 220 -8.68 7.65 5.93
C ALA A 220 -9.83 7.20 5.02
N GLY A 221 -10.09 5.90 5.03
CA GLY A 221 -11.06 5.25 4.15
C GLY A 221 -12.50 5.48 4.59
N ASP A 222 -13.40 5.47 3.62
CA ASP A 222 -14.83 5.61 3.85
C ASP A 222 -15.36 4.49 4.77
N GLN A 223 -15.94 4.91 5.90
CA GLN A 223 -16.41 4.02 6.95
C GLN A 223 -17.59 3.14 6.52
N ARG A 224 -18.32 3.49 5.45
CA ARG A 224 -19.41 2.67 4.89
C ARG A 224 -18.94 1.28 4.44
N PHE A 225 -17.66 1.14 4.11
CA PHE A 225 -17.10 -0.16 3.68
C PHE A 225 -16.59 -1.02 4.84
N ARG A 226 -16.57 -0.50 6.07
CA ARG A 226 -16.04 -1.20 7.24
C ARG A 226 -17.01 -2.25 7.79
N SER A 227 -18.26 -1.87 8.03
CA SER A 227 -19.35 -2.76 8.42
C SER A 227 -20.13 -3.15 7.16
N GLY A 228 -20.32 -4.45 6.91
CA GLY A 228 -20.92 -4.95 5.67
C GLY A 228 -22.39 -4.61 5.40
N ASP A 229 -22.97 -3.65 6.13
CA ASP A 229 -24.40 -3.40 6.16
C ASP A 229 -24.88 -2.42 5.07
N ASP A 230 -24.00 -1.61 4.47
CA ASP A 230 -24.41 -0.60 3.47
C ASP A 230 -24.20 -1.05 2.01
N ALA A 231 -23.41 -2.09 1.76
CA ALA A 231 -23.09 -2.54 0.39
C ALA A 231 -24.28 -3.23 -0.32
N GLU A 232 -25.30 -3.68 0.42
CA GLU A 232 -26.51 -4.30 -0.16
C GLU A 232 -27.50 -3.26 -0.72
N GLN A 233 -27.37 -1.98 -0.36
CA GLN A 233 -28.26 -0.92 -0.83
C GLN A 233 -27.72 -0.17 -2.06
N ALA A 234 -26.41 -0.18 -2.29
CA ALA A 234 -25.80 0.53 -3.43
C ALA A 234 -25.91 -0.21 -4.77
N GLY A 235 -26.25 -1.51 -4.77
CA GLY A 235 -26.40 -2.33 -5.98
C GLY A 235 -27.79 -2.35 -6.61
N LYS A 236 -28.68 -1.41 -6.27
CA LYS A 236 -30.09 -1.38 -6.72
C LYS A 236 -30.53 -0.06 -7.39
N LEU A 237 -29.60 0.71 -7.97
CA LEU A 237 -29.95 1.85 -8.82
C LEU A 237 -29.44 1.64 -10.25
#